data_AF-A0AAP2ZIX6-F1
#
_entry.id   AF-A0AAP2ZIX6-F1
#
_cell.length_a   1.000
_cell.length_b   1.000
_cell.length_c   1.000
_cell.angle_alpha   90.00
_cell.angle_beta   90.00
_cell.angle_gamma   90.00
#
_symmetry.space_group_name_H-M   'P 1'
#
loop_
_entity.id
_entity.type
_entity.pdbx_description
1 polymer ?
#
loop_
_entity_poly.entity_id
_entity_poly.type
_entity_poly.pdbx_seq_one_letter_code
_entity_poly.pdbx_strand_id
1 'polypeptide(L)'
;MKNLTIILAIILGIFAGSAFAKESTLLDQTHMAKGLKCASCHGAEERQAIPMLKCVQCHNTKKLAEKTADVKPTNPHKNRHFDTETDCSKCHHVHKKSENYCVSCHQPFNFVTP
;
A
#
# COMPACT_ATOMS: atom_id res chain seq x y z
N MET A 1 -23.58 12.19 49.27
CA MET A 1 -22.40 12.73 48.55
C MET A 1 -21.39 11.66 48.19
N LYS A 2 -20.96 10.79 49.13
CA LYS A 2 -20.00 9.69 48.89
C LYS A 2 -20.45 8.70 47.80
N ASN A 3 -21.76 8.45 47.69
CA ASN A 3 -22.34 7.52 46.72
C ASN A 3 -22.48 8.13 45.31
N LEU A 4 -22.53 9.47 45.21
CA LEU A 4 -22.57 10.20 43.94
C LEU A 4 -21.19 10.25 43.28
N THR A 5 -20.13 10.31 44.09
CA THR A 5 -18.72 10.26 43.65
C THR A 5 -18.34 8.86 43.09
N ILE A 6 -18.94 7.79 43.62
CA ILE A 6 -18.67 6.41 43.16
C ILE A 6 -19.34 6.13 41.80
N ILE A 7 -20.53 6.69 41.55
CA ILE A 7 -21.25 6.52 40.28
C ILE A 7 -20.54 7.28 39.14
N LEU A 8 -19.96 8.44 39.42
CA LEU A 8 -19.24 9.22 38.40
C LEU A 8 -17.92 8.55 37.96
N ALA A 9 -17.25 7.80 38.85
CA ALA A 9 -16.03 7.06 38.54
C ALA A 9 -16.27 5.82 37.63
N ILE A 10 -17.46 5.22 37.70
CA ILE A 10 -17.80 4.04 36.89
C ILE A 10 -18.15 4.46 35.44
N ILE A 11 -18.73 5.64 35.26
CA ILE A 11 -19.11 6.16 33.92
C ILE A 11 -17.86 6.58 33.11
N LEU A 12 -16.80 7.06 33.76
CA LEU A 12 -15.53 7.40 33.07
C LEU A 12 -14.71 6.17 32.62
N GLY A 13 -14.97 4.97 33.16
CA GLY A 13 -14.24 3.75 32.79
C GLY A 13 -14.65 3.13 31.45
N ILE A 14 -15.83 3.49 30.93
CA ILE A 14 -16.42 2.83 29.75
C ILE A 14 -16.00 3.52 28.43
N PHE A 15 -15.37 4.69 28.49
CA PHE A 15 -14.89 5.42 27.31
C PHE A 15 -13.41 5.16 26.96
N ALA A 16 -12.81 4.08 27.46
CA ALA A 16 -11.59 3.51 26.88
C ALA A 16 -11.93 2.78 25.57
N GLY A 17 -12.47 3.52 24.60
CA GLY A 17 -12.73 3.03 23.26
C GLY A 17 -11.41 2.57 22.65
N SER A 18 -11.30 1.27 22.41
CA SER A 18 -10.22 0.67 21.63
C SER A 18 -10.11 1.42 20.31
N ALA A 19 -9.08 2.24 20.17
CA ALA A 19 -8.68 2.76 18.87
C ALA A 19 -8.12 1.57 18.09
N PHE A 20 -9.01 0.84 17.39
CA PHE A 20 -8.58 -0.12 16.40
C PHE A 20 -7.88 0.66 15.30
N ALA A 21 -6.54 0.60 15.29
CA ALA A 21 -5.77 1.04 14.15
C ALA A 21 -6.29 0.28 12.93
N LYS A 22 -6.80 1.01 11.93
CA LYS A 22 -7.23 0.43 10.66
C LYS A 22 -6.00 -0.18 10.00
N GLU A 23 -5.88 -1.50 10.07
CA GLU A 23 -4.80 -2.22 9.41
C GLU A 23 -4.88 -1.94 7.90
N SER A 24 -3.79 -1.43 7.32
CA SER A 24 -3.73 -1.10 5.91
C SER A 24 -3.77 -2.38 5.10
N THR A 25 -4.73 -2.50 4.19
CA THR A 25 -4.82 -3.62 3.25
C THR A 25 -3.51 -3.75 2.50
N LEU A 26 -2.89 -4.92 2.60
CA LEU A 26 -1.65 -5.21 1.86
C LEU A 26 -1.96 -5.48 0.38
N LEU A 27 -0.96 -5.34 -0.47
CA LEU A 27 -1.17 -5.46 -1.91
C LEU A 27 -1.50 -6.90 -2.33
N ASP A 28 -1.00 -7.92 -1.63
CA ASP A 28 -1.43 -9.31 -1.79
C ASP A 28 -2.92 -9.50 -1.53
N GLN A 29 -3.45 -8.94 -0.45
CA GLN A 29 -4.87 -8.98 -0.10
C GLN A 29 -5.73 -8.31 -1.18
N THR A 30 -5.24 -7.21 -1.76
CA THR A 30 -5.92 -6.53 -2.88
C THR A 30 -6.04 -7.44 -4.11
N HIS A 31 -4.97 -8.18 -4.46
CA HIS A 31 -5.00 -9.13 -5.58
C HIS A 31 -5.84 -10.39 -5.25
N MET A 32 -5.74 -10.91 -4.03
CA MET A 32 -6.55 -12.04 -3.57
C MET A 32 -8.04 -11.72 -3.58
N ALA A 33 -8.43 -10.51 -3.19
CA ALA A 33 -9.82 -10.03 -3.26
C ALA A 33 -10.33 -9.92 -4.72
N LYS A 34 -9.43 -9.92 -5.71
CA LYS A 34 -9.75 -9.99 -7.14
C LYS A 34 -9.68 -11.41 -7.70
N GLY A 35 -9.53 -12.43 -6.84
CA GLY A 35 -9.55 -13.85 -7.22
C GLY A 35 -8.18 -14.43 -7.61
N LEU A 36 -7.09 -13.67 -7.48
CA LEU A 36 -5.75 -14.21 -7.72
C LEU A 36 -5.31 -15.13 -6.59
N LYS A 37 -4.49 -16.13 -6.93
CA LYS A 37 -3.89 -17.08 -5.98
C LYS A 37 -2.39 -16.82 -5.85
N CYS A 38 -1.75 -17.38 -4.84
CA CYS A 38 -0.30 -17.30 -4.64
C CYS A 38 0.48 -17.67 -5.91
N ALA A 39 0.05 -18.74 -6.59
CA ALA A 39 0.63 -19.24 -7.83
C ALA A 39 0.55 -18.23 -9.00
N SER A 40 -0.38 -17.26 -8.97
CA SER A 40 -0.46 -16.21 -10.00
C SER A 40 0.81 -15.37 -10.07
N CYS A 41 1.48 -15.16 -8.94
CA CYS A 41 2.76 -14.45 -8.87
C CYS A 41 3.95 -15.41 -8.81
N HIS A 42 3.89 -16.41 -7.92
CA HIS A 42 5.05 -17.24 -7.57
C HIS A 42 5.24 -18.48 -8.46
N GLY A 43 4.21 -18.94 -9.19
CA GLY A 43 4.23 -20.19 -9.97
C GLY A 43 4.14 -21.46 -9.11
N ALA A 44 4.86 -21.51 -7.99
CA ALA A 44 4.73 -22.51 -6.92
C ALA A 44 4.34 -21.81 -5.61
N GLU A 45 3.88 -22.54 -4.60
CA GLU A 45 3.53 -21.98 -3.28
C GLU A 45 4.77 -21.77 -2.38
N GLU A 46 5.83 -21.21 -2.95
CA GLU A 46 7.09 -20.93 -2.25
C GLU A 46 7.27 -19.43 -2.00
N ARG A 47 7.78 -19.09 -0.82
CA ARG A 47 8.11 -17.71 -0.45
C ARG A 47 9.42 -17.29 -1.11
N GLN A 48 9.32 -16.73 -2.30
CA GLN A 48 10.46 -16.22 -3.05
C GLN A 48 10.17 -14.85 -3.65
N ALA A 49 11.24 -14.07 -3.88
CA ALA A 49 11.11 -12.82 -4.62
C ALA A 49 10.66 -13.12 -6.06
N ILE A 50 9.76 -12.29 -6.59
CA ILE A 50 9.30 -12.38 -7.98
C ILE A 50 9.90 -11.26 -8.83
N PRO A 51 10.22 -11.51 -10.11
CA PRO A 51 10.65 -10.46 -11.01
C PRO A 51 9.48 -9.55 -11.37
N MET A 52 9.77 -8.28 -11.69
CA MET A 52 8.80 -7.31 -12.24
C MET A 52 7.99 -7.88 -13.43
N LEU A 53 8.57 -8.82 -14.19
CA LEU A 53 7.89 -9.49 -15.30
C LEU A 53 6.51 -10.05 -14.90
N LYS A 54 6.36 -10.55 -13.66
CA LYS A 54 5.08 -11.05 -13.14
C LYS A 54 4.02 -9.95 -13.02
N CYS A 55 4.42 -8.74 -12.66
CA CYS A 55 3.54 -7.58 -12.60
C CYS A 55 3.04 -7.20 -14.00
N VAL A 56 3.96 -7.10 -14.96
CA VAL A 56 3.67 -6.57 -16.31
C VAL A 56 2.94 -7.56 -17.22
N GLN A 57 2.85 -8.84 -16.84
CA GLN A 57 1.95 -9.81 -17.47
C GLN A 57 0.48 -9.35 -17.43
N CYS A 58 0.10 -8.59 -16.38
CA CYS A 58 -1.25 -8.05 -16.22
C CYS A 58 -1.28 -6.51 -16.31
N HIS A 59 -0.22 -5.83 -15.88
CA HIS A 59 -0.14 -4.37 -15.79
C HIS A 59 0.81 -3.79 -16.84
N ASN A 60 0.27 -3.32 -17.96
CA ASN A 60 1.08 -2.68 -19.01
C ASN A 60 1.65 -1.33 -18.53
N THR A 61 2.97 -1.17 -18.60
CA THR A 61 3.69 0.01 -18.10
C THR A 61 3.26 1.31 -18.78
N LYS A 62 3.10 1.29 -20.11
CA LYS A 62 2.64 2.46 -20.88
C LYS A 62 1.21 2.87 -20.53
N LYS A 63 0.29 1.90 -20.39
CA LYS A 63 -1.09 2.18 -19.96
C LYS A 63 -1.14 2.72 -18.54
N LEU A 64 -0.28 2.24 -17.64
CA LEU A 64 -0.17 2.80 -16.28
C LEU A 64 0.32 4.24 -16.33
N ALA A 65 1.36 4.53 -17.11
CA ALA A 65 1.87 5.88 -17.32
C ALA A 65 0.77 6.82 -17.86
N GLU A 66 0.00 6.40 -18.86
CA GLU A 66 -1.13 7.17 -19.38
C GLU A 66 -2.18 7.43 -18.29
N LYS A 67 -2.55 6.40 -17.52
CA LYS A 67 -3.55 6.51 -16.44
C LYS A 67 -3.11 7.42 -15.30
N THR A 68 -1.81 7.59 -15.08
CA THR A 68 -1.26 8.46 -14.03
C THR A 68 -0.66 9.76 -14.58
N ALA A 69 -1.00 10.16 -15.80
CA ALA A 69 -0.49 11.38 -16.43
C ALA A 69 -0.76 12.66 -15.62
N ASP A 70 -1.87 12.70 -14.90
CA ASP A 70 -2.28 13.88 -14.12
C ASP A 70 -1.71 13.92 -12.70
N VAL A 71 -1.02 12.87 -12.26
CA VAL A 71 -0.41 12.84 -10.93
C VAL A 71 0.67 13.92 -10.82
N LYS A 72 0.62 14.66 -9.71
CA LYS A 72 1.54 15.78 -9.40
C LYS A 72 2.49 15.40 -8.26
N PRO A 73 3.71 15.95 -8.24
CA PRO A 73 4.25 16.97 -9.15
C PRO A 73 4.77 16.43 -10.49
N THR A 74 4.91 15.11 -10.61
CA THR A 74 5.23 14.43 -11.87
C THR A 74 4.56 13.06 -11.91
N ASN A 75 4.56 12.42 -13.07
CA ASN A 75 3.98 11.11 -13.25
C ASN A 75 4.90 10.03 -12.65
N PRO A 76 4.48 9.32 -11.58
CA PRO A 76 5.34 8.33 -10.91
C PRO A 76 5.64 7.10 -11.78
N HIS A 77 4.76 6.79 -12.74
CA HIS A 77 4.95 5.68 -13.69
C HIS A 77 5.56 6.13 -15.01
N LYS A 78 6.00 7.38 -15.11
CA LYS A 78 6.77 7.92 -16.24
C LYS A 78 7.80 8.93 -15.75
N ASN A 79 8.83 8.44 -15.06
CA ASN A 79 9.80 9.28 -14.37
C ASN A 79 11.07 9.50 -15.22
N ARG A 80 11.89 10.47 -14.82
CA ARG A 80 13.10 10.85 -15.58
C ARG A 80 14.25 9.85 -15.50
N HIS A 81 14.26 8.93 -14.53
CA HIS A 81 15.37 7.99 -14.33
C HIS A 81 15.20 6.73 -15.16
N PHE A 82 13.98 6.20 -15.23
CA PHE A 82 13.71 4.88 -15.83
C PHE A 82 12.52 4.90 -16.80
N ASP A 83 12.01 6.08 -17.17
CA ASP A 83 10.79 6.24 -17.98
C ASP A 83 9.63 5.41 -17.39
N THR A 84 9.12 4.42 -18.13
CA THR A 84 8.03 3.53 -17.70
C THR A 84 8.51 2.23 -17.05
N GLU A 85 9.82 2.05 -16.88
CA GLU A 85 10.44 0.74 -16.55
C GLU A 85 11.06 0.69 -15.15
N THR A 86 10.66 1.58 -14.23
CA THR A 86 11.02 1.44 -12.81
C THR A 86 10.48 0.12 -12.27
N ASP A 87 11.33 -0.65 -11.58
CA ASP A 87 10.92 -1.87 -10.91
C ASP A 87 9.78 -1.60 -9.92
N CYS A 88 8.63 -2.26 -10.16
CA CYS A 88 7.41 -2.09 -9.37
C CYS A 88 7.66 -2.28 -7.87
N SER A 89 8.53 -3.22 -7.51
CA SER A 89 8.79 -3.61 -6.12
C SER A 89 9.51 -2.53 -5.31
N LYS A 90 10.07 -1.50 -5.95
CA LYS A 90 10.67 -0.36 -5.27
C LYS A 90 9.66 0.44 -4.46
N CYS A 91 8.41 0.51 -4.93
CA CYS A 91 7.33 1.19 -4.23
C CYS A 91 6.23 0.23 -3.76
N HIS A 92 5.83 -0.70 -4.63
CA HIS A 92 4.70 -1.59 -4.42
C HIS A 92 5.14 -2.86 -3.72
N HIS A 93 5.00 -2.87 -2.39
CA HIS A 93 5.37 -4.02 -1.59
C HIS A 93 4.18 -4.97 -1.44
N VAL A 94 4.40 -6.25 -1.77
CA VAL A 94 3.31 -7.23 -1.86
C VAL A 94 2.85 -7.70 -0.48
N HIS A 95 3.79 -8.16 0.35
CA HIS A 95 3.52 -8.76 1.66
C HIS A 95 3.90 -7.84 2.84
N LYS A 96 4.01 -6.53 2.59
CA LYS A 96 4.21 -5.49 3.60
C LYS A 96 3.70 -4.16 3.06
N LYS A 97 3.58 -3.14 3.91
CA LYS A 97 3.11 -1.81 3.52
C LYS A 97 3.97 -1.25 2.38
N SER A 98 3.33 -0.77 1.30
CA SER A 98 3.99 -0.06 0.20
C SER A 98 4.56 1.29 0.65
N GLU A 99 5.60 1.76 -0.03
CA GLU A 99 6.31 2.99 0.31
C GLU A 99 6.61 3.83 -0.93
N ASN A 100 6.61 5.15 -0.79
CA ASN A 100 6.98 6.04 -1.88
C ASN A 100 8.51 6.11 -2.00
N TYR A 101 9.09 5.32 -2.92
CA TYR A 101 10.54 5.30 -3.15
C TYR A 101 11.10 6.69 -3.51
N CYS A 102 10.32 7.51 -4.21
CA CYS A 102 10.75 8.84 -4.68
C CYS A 102 11.04 9.79 -3.52
N VAL A 103 10.36 9.65 -2.38
CA VAL A 103 10.48 10.60 -1.26
C VAL A 103 11.88 10.62 -0.66
N SER A 104 12.63 9.52 -0.77
CA SER A 104 14.01 9.42 -0.25
C SER A 104 14.93 10.51 -0.81
N CYS A 105 14.77 10.86 -2.09
CA CYS A 105 15.52 11.94 -2.76
C CYS A 105 14.65 13.18 -3.05
N HIS A 106 13.36 12.98 -3.33
CA HIS A 106 12.40 14.03 -3.65
C HIS A 106 11.43 14.23 -2.49
N GLN A 107 11.93 14.75 -1.37
CA GLN A 107 11.16 14.94 -0.13
C GLN A 107 9.80 15.65 -0.32
N PRO A 108 9.63 16.63 -1.24
CA PRO A 108 8.32 17.24 -1.47
C PRO A 108 7.29 16.33 -2.17
N PHE A 109 7.71 15.20 -2.75
CA PHE A 109 6.85 14.34 -3.54
C PHE A 109 6.04 13.45 -2.61
N ASN A 110 4.78 13.80 -2.39
CA ASN A 110 3.85 13.04 -1.55
C ASN A 110 2.97 12.08 -2.38
N PHE A 111 3.58 11.14 -3.10
CA PHE A 111 2.83 10.13 -3.85
C PHE A 111 2.21 9.10 -2.90
N VAL A 112 0.97 8.74 -3.18
CA VAL A 112 0.25 7.68 -2.46
C VAL A 112 0.48 6.35 -3.18
N THR A 113 0.99 5.37 -2.45
CA THR A 113 1.07 3.99 -2.93
C THR A 113 -0.17 3.18 -2.52
N PRO A 114 -0.56 2.16 -3.29
CA PRO A 114 -1.60 1.20 -2.93
C PRO A 114 -1.31 0.47 -1.62
#